data_AF-A0A0B8PEX7-F1
#
_entry.id   AF-A0A0B8PEX7-F1
#
_cell.length_a   1.000
_cell.length_b   1.000
_cell.length_c   1.000
_cell.angle_alpha   90.00
_cell.angle_beta   90.00
_cell.angle_gamma   90.00
#
_symmetry.space_group_name_H-M   'P 1'
#
loop_
_entity.id
_entity.type
_entity.pdbx_description
1 polymer ?
#
loop_
_entity_poly.entity_id
_entity_poly.type
_entity_poly.pdbx_seq_one_letter_code
_entity_poly.pdbx_strand_id
1 'polypeptide(L)'
;MGEVRGGEALELLKAWNTGHPGGIATIHADSALKGLSRFEQCLSEVTSHVNQTFIADSVHALVYMSRDPEGTRSIKELLRVDGFNGKEYDTTPLYSKN
;
A
#
# COMPACT_ATOMS: atom_id res chain seq x y z
N MET A 1 1.86 -10.58 -8.17
CA MET A 1 0.95 -11.07 -7.12
C MET A 1 -0.37 -10.35 -7.31
N GLY A 2 -1.50 -11.05 -7.38
CA GLY A 2 -2.80 -10.43 -7.65
C GLY A 2 -3.28 -9.58 -6.47
N GLU A 3 -3.52 -10.24 -5.34
CA GLU A 3 -3.96 -9.62 -4.10
C GLU A 3 -3.09 -10.12 -2.94
N VAL A 4 -2.69 -9.21 -2.05
CA VAL A 4 -2.03 -9.52 -0.78
C VAL A 4 -3.09 -9.70 0.30
N ARG A 5 -3.04 -10.83 0.99
CA ARG A 5 -3.98 -11.29 2.00
C ARG A 5 -3.30 -11.65 3.32
N GLY A 6 -2.01 -11.99 3.32
CA GLY A 6 -1.25 -12.34 4.51
C GLY A 6 0.27 -12.31 4.31
N GLY A 7 0.98 -13.25 4.95
CA GLY A 7 2.43 -13.34 5.02
C GLY A 7 3.22 -13.26 3.70
N GLU A 8 2.60 -13.54 2.55
CA GLU A 8 3.21 -13.36 1.23
C GLU A 8 3.62 -11.91 0.93
N ALA A 9 3.12 -10.94 1.72
CA ALA A 9 3.55 -9.55 1.72
C ALA A 9 5.07 -9.39 1.84
N LEU A 10 5.74 -10.24 2.62
CA LEU A 10 7.19 -10.16 2.83
C LEU A 10 7.96 -10.51 1.55
N GLU A 11 7.53 -11.55 0.84
CA GLU A 11 8.15 -11.93 -0.43
C GLU A 11 7.88 -10.90 -1.52
N LEU A 12 6.68 -10.29 -1.52
CA LEU A 12 6.39 -9.17 -2.41
C LEU A 12 7.29 -7.95 -2.14
N LEU A 13 7.44 -7.56 -0.87
CA LEU A 13 8.28 -6.43 -0.48
C LEU A 13 9.75 -6.68 -0.84
N LYS A 14 10.28 -7.89 -0.58
CA LYS A 14 11.64 -8.27 -0.99
C LYS A 14 11.81 -8.24 -2.52
N ALA A 15 10.80 -8.70 -3.27
CA ALA A 15 10.86 -8.70 -4.72
C ALA A 15 10.93 -7.27 -5.27
N TRP A 16 10.16 -6.33 -4.71
CA TRP A 16 10.21 -4.92 -5.10
C TRP A 16 11.54 -4.23 -4.77
N ASN A 17 12.27 -4.70 -3.75
CA ASN A 17 13.57 -4.13 -3.36
C ASN A 17 14.78 -4.74 -4.05
N THR A 18 14.70 -5.97 -4.56
CA THR A 18 15.86 -6.69 -5.13
C THR A 18 16.04 -6.45 -6.63
N GLY A 19 15.61 -5.29 -7.13
CA GLY A 19 15.90 -4.83 -8.49
C GLY A 19 14.95 -5.35 -9.57
N HIS A 20 13.75 -5.81 -9.21
CA HIS A 20 12.65 -5.88 -10.18
C HIS A 20 12.00 -4.49 -10.28
N PRO A 21 12.21 -3.73 -11.38
CA PRO A 21 11.59 -2.43 -11.53
C PRO A 21 10.09 -2.60 -11.70
N GLY A 22 9.37 -2.34 -10.62
CA GLY A 22 7.92 -2.19 -10.64
C GLY A 22 7.13 -3.47 -10.44
N GLY A 23 5.91 -3.25 -9.99
CA GLY A 23 4.88 -4.25 -9.80
C GLY A 23 3.65 -3.57 -9.23
N ILE A 24 2.51 -4.23 -9.38
CA ILE A 24 1.27 -3.82 -8.76
C ILE A 24 0.72 -5.03 -8.01
N ALA A 25 0.12 -4.76 -6.87
CA ALA A 25 -0.67 -5.72 -6.13
C ALA A 25 -1.89 -4.99 -5.58
N THR A 26 -2.97 -5.73 -5.37
CA THR A 26 -4.14 -5.21 -4.66
C THR A 26 -4.09 -5.62 -3.19
N ILE A 27 -4.72 -4.82 -2.33
CA ILE A 27 -4.92 -5.15 -0.93
C ILE A 27 -6.25 -4.57 -0.49
N HIS A 28 -6.97 -5.28 0.39
CA HIS A 28 -8.25 -4.81 0.89
C HIS A 28 -8.06 -3.75 1.98
N ALA A 29 -8.54 -2.53 1.74
CA ALA A 29 -8.50 -1.41 2.68
C ALA A 29 -9.61 -0.40 2.40
N ASP A 30 -10.00 0.38 3.41
CA ASP A 30 -11.08 1.39 3.28
C ASP A 30 -10.59 2.79 2.84
N SER A 31 -9.29 2.97 2.64
CA SER A 31 -8.70 4.20 2.10
C SER A 31 -7.32 3.90 1.53
N ALA A 32 -6.72 4.86 0.82
CA ALA A 32 -5.38 4.69 0.27
C ALA A 32 -4.34 4.48 1.39
N LEU A 33 -4.36 5.32 2.42
CA LEU A 33 -3.41 5.24 3.54
C LEU A 33 -3.61 3.96 4.37
N LYS A 34 -4.85 3.52 4.60
CA LYS A 34 -5.14 2.24 5.28
C LYS A 34 -4.58 1.03 4.52
N GLY A 35 -4.31 1.15 3.21
CA GLY A 35 -3.62 0.14 2.42
C GLY A 35 -2.23 -0.18 2.98
N LEU A 36 -1.45 0.84 3.38
CA LEU A 36 -0.14 0.65 4.01
C LEU A 36 -0.27 -0.03 5.37
N SER A 37 -1.24 0.40 6.20
CA SER A 37 -1.48 -0.24 7.50
C SER A 37 -1.87 -1.71 7.35
N ARG A 38 -2.69 -2.06 6.35
CA ARG A 38 -3.02 -3.46 6.07
C ARG A 38 -1.80 -4.25 5.59
N PHE A 39 -0.93 -3.63 4.78
CA PHE A 39 0.30 -4.27 4.32
C PHE A 39 1.26 -4.55 5.48
N GLU A 40 1.40 -3.63 6.44
CA GLU A 40 2.14 -3.84 7.69
C GLU A 40 1.58 -5.00 8.52
N GLN A 41 0.25 -5.11 8.63
CA GLN A 41 -0.38 -6.23 9.33
C GLN A 41 -0.02 -7.56 8.67
N CYS A 42 -0.11 -7.64 7.34
CA CYS A 42 0.28 -8.83 6.59
C CYS A 42 1.76 -9.19 6.77
N LEU A 43 2.66 -8.20 6.82
CA LEU A 43 4.08 -8.43 7.14
C LEU A 43 4.25 -8.94 8.58
N SER A 44 3.48 -8.40 9.53
CA SER A 44 3.52 -8.77 10.94
C SER A 44 3.12 -10.23 11.20
N GLU A 45 2.41 -10.87 10.27
CA GLU A 45 2.07 -12.30 10.35
C GLU A 45 3.30 -13.21 10.20
N VAL A 46 4.37 -12.73 9.55
CA VAL A 46 5.57 -13.54 9.21
C VAL A 46 6.88 -12.96 9.74
N THR A 47 6.88 -11.72 10.25
CA THR A 47 8.04 -11.11 10.90
C THR A 47 7.63 -10.26 12.10
N SER A 48 8.44 -10.30 13.17
CA SER A 48 8.30 -9.41 14.33
C SER A 48 8.88 -8.01 14.08
N HIS A 49 9.60 -7.83 12.97
CA HIS A 49 10.28 -6.60 12.61
C HIS A 49 9.73 -6.07 11.28
N VAL A 50 8.68 -5.26 11.36
CA VAL A 50 8.16 -4.50 10.23
C VAL A 50 8.94 -3.19 10.15
N ASN A 51 9.51 -2.89 8.98
CA ASN A 51 10.28 -1.67 8.73
C ASN A 51 9.49 -0.74 7.80
N GLN A 52 8.86 0.29 8.37
CA GLN A 52 8.02 1.23 7.63
C GLN A 52 8.81 2.08 6.63
N THR A 53 10.04 2.45 6.95
CA THR A 53 10.92 3.15 6.00
C THR A 53 11.16 2.28 4.76
N PHE A 54 11.42 0.99 4.94
CA PHE A 54 11.62 0.06 3.83
C PHE A 54 10.34 -0.12 2.99
N ILE A 55 9.16 -0.12 3.62
CA ILE A 55 7.89 -0.13 2.90
C ILE A 55 7.72 1.16 2.09
N ALA A 56 7.98 2.32 2.69
CA ALA A 56 7.84 3.62 2.05
C ALA A 56 8.78 3.81 0.85
N ASP A 57 10.01 3.29 0.95
CA ASP A 57 10.98 3.29 -0.14
C ASP A 57 10.57 2.38 -1.32
N SER A 58 9.68 1.41 -1.07
CA SER A 58 9.25 0.42 -2.06
C SER A 58 7.91 0.75 -2.72
N VAL A 59 6.98 1.27 -1.92
CA VAL A 59 5.61 1.57 -2.34
C VAL A 59 5.53 3.04 -2.71
N HIS A 60 5.49 3.33 -4.01
CA HIS A 60 5.54 4.72 -4.49
C HIS A 60 4.17 5.40 -4.58
N ALA A 61 3.11 4.62 -4.77
CA ALA A 61 1.76 5.14 -4.98
C ALA A 61 0.70 4.19 -4.42
N LEU A 62 -0.40 4.78 -3.93
CA LEU A 62 -1.57 4.08 -3.42
C LEU A 62 -2.79 4.57 -4.18
N VAL A 63 -3.51 3.62 -4.80
CA VAL A 63 -4.77 3.90 -5.49
C VAL A 63 -5.90 3.25 -4.72
N TYR A 64 -6.80 4.06 -4.16
CA TYR A 64 -8.00 3.56 -3.53
C TYR A 64 -9.19 3.67 -4.48
N MET A 65 -9.87 2.54 -4.66
CA MET A 65 -11.08 2.43 -5.47
C MET A 65 -12.24 2.00 -4.59
N SER A 66 -13.38 2.64 -4.75
CA SER A 66 -14.62 2.20 -4.11
C SER A 66 -15.74 2.07 -5.13
N ARG A 67 -16.81 1.40 -4.72
CA ARG A 67 -18.06 1.28 -5.46
C ARG A 67 -19.08 2.19 -4.79
N ASP A 68 -19.67 3.10 -5.55
CA ASP A 68 -20.76 3.95 -5.04
C ASP A 68 -22.06 3.13 -4.85
N PRO A 69 -23.06 3.68 -4.15
CA PRO A 69 -24.35 3.00 -3.94
C PRO A 69 -25.05 2.59 -5.24
N GLU A 70 -24.84 3.36 -6.32
CA GLU A 70 -25.36 3.10 -7.66
C GLU A 70 -24.62 1.97 -8.38
N GLY A 71 -23.51 1.51 -7.81
CA GLY A 71 -22.75 0.36 -8.25
C GLY A 71 -21.57 0.67 -9.17
N THR A 72 -21.28 1.94 -9.42
CA THR A 72 -20.17 2.40 -10.26
C THR A 72 -18.86 2.39 -9.47
N ARG A 73 -17.81 1.81 -10.07
CA ARG A 73 -16.46 1.84 -9.50
C ARG A 73 -15.74 3.10 -9.94
N SER A 74 -15.11 3.79 -8.99
CA SER A 74 -14.27 4.93 -9.30
C SER A 74 -13.05 4.97 -8.38
N ILE A 75 -11.98 5.61 -8.86
CA ILE A 75 -10.87 6.00 -8.00
C ILE A 75 -11.40 7.08 -7.06
N LYS A 76 -11.17 6.92 -5.76
CA LYS A 76 -11.54 7.88 -4.73
C LYS A 76 -10.34 8.65 -4.20
N GLU A 77 -9.19 7.98 -4.08
CA GLU A 77 -7.95 8.61 -3.65
C GLU A 77 -6.77 8.06 -4.45
N LEU A 78 -5.83 8.94 -4.77
CA LEU A 78 -4.49 8.62 -5.24
C LEU A 78 -3.49 9.37 -4.37
N LEU A 79 -2.64 8.62 -3.67
CA LEU A 79 -1.56 9.18 -2.87
C LEU A 79 -0.22 8.78 -3.48
N ARG A 80 0.73 9.71 -3.53
CA ARG A 80 2.15 9.39 -3.65
C ARG A 80 2.71 9.18 -2.25
N VAL A 81 3.55 8.17 -2.08
CA VAL A 81 4.31 7.97 -0.84
C VAL A 81 5.66 8.65 -1.01
N ASP A 82 5.98 9.55 -0.09
CA ASP A 82 7.21 10.35 -0.12
C ASP A 82 8.25 9.84 0.88
N GLY A 83 7.83 9.05 1.88
CA GLY A 83 8.71 8.45 2.87
C GLY A 83 7.99 8.05 4.16
N PHE A 84 8.78 7.79 5.20
CA PHE A 84 8.30 7.56 6.57
C PHE A 84 9.15 8.37 7.54
N ASN A 85 8.52 9.24 8.34
CA ASN A 85 9.22 10.20 9.21
C ASN A 85 9.57 9.66 10.61
N GLY A 86 9.40 8.35 10.84
CA GLY A 86 9.58 7.72 12.15
C GLY A 86 8.29 7.58 12.96
N LYS A 87 7.20 8.23 12.53
CA LYS A 87 5.89 8.15 13.17
C LYS A 87 4.77 7.80 12.19
N GLU A 88 4.77 8.42 11.02
CA GLU A 88 3.74 8.24 9.99
C GLU A 88 4.36 8.24 8.59
N TYR A 89 3.60 7.74 7.62
CA TYR A 89 3.98 7.85 6.22
C TYR A 89 3.73 9.27 5.74
N ASP A 90 4.78 9.87 5.17
CA ASP A 90 4.65 11.13 4.47
C ASP A 90 4.05 10.82 3.10
N THR A 91 2.90 11.44 2.80
CA THR A 91 2.19 11.22 1.53
C THR A 91 1.70 12.54 0.94
N THR A 92 1.74 12.61 -0.39
CA THR A 92 1.20 13.74 -1.16
C THR A 92 -0.06 13.28 -1.89
N PRO A 93 -1.23 13.92 -1.68
CA PRO A 93 -2.43 13.62 -2.46
C PRO A 93 -2.25 14.08 -3.92
N LEU A 94 -2.37 13.15 -4.85
CA LEU A 94 -2.37 13.43 -6.30
C LEU A 94 -3.79 13.52 -6.85
N TYR A 95 -4.75 12.84 -6.22
CA TYR A 95 -6.17 12.91 -6.57
C TYR A 95 -7.02 12.58 -5.34
N SER A 96 -8.15 13.29 -5.20
CA SER A 96 -9.18 12.97 -4.23
C SER A 96 -10.54 13.31 -4.82
N LYS A 97 -11.50 12.39 -4.70
CA LYS A 97 -12.89 12.56 -5.12
C LYS A 97 -13.79 12.37 -3.90
N ASN A 98 -14.48 13.45 -3.54
CA ASN A 98 -15.55 13.41 -2.53
C ASN A 98 -16.62 12.36 -2.89
#